data_AF-A0A090EG82-F1
#
_entry.id   AF-A0A090EG82-F1
#
_cell.length_a   1.000
_cell.length_b   1.000
_cell.length_c   1.000
_cell.angle_alpha   90.00
_cell.angle_beta   90.00
_cell.angle_gamma   90.00
#
_symmetry.space_group_name_H-M   'P 1'
#
loop_
_entity.id
_entity.type
_entity.pdbx_description
1 polymer ?
#
loop_
_entity_poly.entity_id
_entity_poly.type
_entity_poly.pdbx_seq_one_letter_code
_entity_poly.pdbx_strand_id
1 'polypeptide(L)' 'MISQRERIEHISRRARELWEREGLVPDREQACWDKAVEEFESGKLTAGREQPGADAAGDGGADR' A
#
# COMPACT_ATOMS: atom_id res chain seq x y z
N MET A 1 -14.90 -0.22 -13.78
CA MET A 1 -15.09 0.09 -12.34
C MET A 1 -14.98 -1.22 -11.61
N ILE A 2 -13.91 -1.44 -10.85
CA ILE A 2 -13.81 -2.65 -10.03
C ILE A 2 -14.85 -2.61 -8.90
N SER A 3 -15.36 -3.77 -8.50
CA SER A 3 -16.35 -3.84 -7.42
C SER A 3 -15.71 -3.45 -6.08
N GLN A 4 -16.49 -2.94 -5.13
CA GLN A 4 -16.01 -2.63 -3.77
C GLN A 4 -15.29 -3.82 -3.10
N ARG A 5 -15.70 -5.06 -3.39
CA ARG A 5 -15.01 -6.26 -2.89
C ARG A 5 -13.62 -6.42 -3.47
N GLU A 6 -13.49 -6.40 -4.80
CA GLU A 6 -12.18 -6.47 -5.48
C GLU A 6 -11.25 -5.34 -5.01
N ARG A 7 -11.82 -4.16 -4.76
CA ARG A 7 -11.10 -3.00 -4.22
C ARG A 7 -10.52 -3.29 -2.84
N ILE A 8 -11.34 -3.78 -1.92
CA ILE A 8 -10.91 -4.14 -0.57
C ILE A 8 -9.90 -5.30 -0.61
N GLU A 9 -10.05 -6.28 -1.51
CA GLU A 9 -9.09 -7.37 -1.66
C GLU A 9 -7.72 -6.88 -2.15
N HIS A 10 -7.69 -5.93 -3.09
CA HIS A 10 -6.44 -5.30 -3.54
C HIS A 10 -5.76 -4.49 -2.44
N ILE A 11 -6.52 -3.67 -1.72
CA ILE A 11 -6.03 -2.86 -0.60
C ILE A 11 -5.53 -3.77 0.53
N SER A 12 -6.30 -4.79 0.90
CA SER A 12 -5.97 -5.73 1.97
C SER A 12 -4.68 -6.50 1.66
N ARG A 13 -4.50 -6.93 0.40
CA ARG A 13 -3.25 -7.58 -0.04
C ARG A 13 -2.05 -6.64 0.13
N ARG A 14 -2.17 -5.39 -0.32
CA ARG A 14 -1.09 -4.39 -0.21
C ARG A 14 -0.81 -3.98 1.23
N ALA A 15 -1.86 -3.78 2.03
CA ALA A 15 -1.74 -3.47 3.45
C ALA A 15 -1.01 -4.58 4.19
N ARG A 16 -1.35 -5.84 3.88
CA ARG A 16 -0.70 -7.02 4.46
C ARG A 16 0.76 -7.16 4.02
N GLU A 17 1.09 -6.94 2.75
CA GLU A 17 2.48 -6.94 2.29
C GLU A 17 3.32 -5.83 2.98
N LEU A 18 2.75 -4.64 3.13
CA LEU A 18 3.36 -3.54 3.90
C LEU A 18 3.57 -3.93 5.36
N TRP A 19 2.56 -4.57 5.95
CA TRP A 19 2.59 -4.99 7.34
C TRP A 19 3.62 -6.11 7.59
N GLU A 20 3.73 -7.08 6.68
CA GLU A 20 4.74 -8.14 6.72
C GLU A 20 6.17 -7.58 6.56
N ARG A 21 6.37 -6.56 5.71
CA ARG A 21 7.67 -5.87 5.57
C ARG A 21 8.06 -5.08 6.83
N GLU A 22 7.10 -4.49 7.54
CA GLU A 22 7.34 -3.69 8.75
C GLU A 22 7.48 -4.55 10.02
N GLY A 23 7.30 -5.88 9.92
CA GLY A 23 7.45 -6.81 11.05
C GLY A 23 6.15 -7.08 11.82
N LEU A 24 4.98 -6.95 11.16
CA LEU A 24 3.67 -7.31 11.71
C LEU A 24 3.34 -6.61 13.04
N VAL A 25 3.78 -5.36 13.19
CA VAL A 25 3.53 -4.57 14.40
C VAL A 25 2.05 -4.15 14.41
N PRO A 26 1.24 -4.53 15.41
CA PRO A 26 -0.19 -4.23 15.43
C PRO A 26 -0.49 -2.73 15.45
N ASP A 27 0.41 -1.94 16.07
CA ASP A 27 0.36 -0.47 16.06
C ASP A 27 0.47 0.12 14.63
N ARG A 28 1.11 -0.60 13.72
CA ARG A 28 1.30 -0.20 12.32
C ARG A 28 0.35 -0.87 11.34
N GLU A 29 -0.47 -1.81 11.79
CA GLU A 29 -1.47 -2.48 10.93
C GLU A 29 -2.43 -1.44 10.34
N GLN A 30 -2.98 -0.57 11.18
CA GLN A 30 -3.91 0.48 10.77
C GLN A 30 -3.23 1.48 9.82
N ALA A 31 -1.99 1.87 10.10
CA ALA A 31 -1.22 2.78 9.25
C ALA A 31 -0.87 2.17 7.88
N CYS A 32 -0.57 0.86 7.83
CA CYS A 32 -0.34 0.12 6.58
C CYS A 32 -1.63 0.03 5.75
N TRP A 33 -2.77 -0.18 6.41
CA TRP A 33 -4.09 -0.15 5.79
C TRP A 33 -4.43 1.23 5.23
N ASP A 34 -4.27 2.29 6.02
CA ASP A 34 -4.59 3.66 5.61
C ASP A 34 -3.75 4.08 4.40
N LYS A 35 -2.45 3.74 4.41
CA LYS A 35 -1.55 3.97 3.27
C LYS A 35 -1.96 3.17 2.02
N ALA A 36 -2.36 1.92 2.17
CA ALA A 36 -2.81 1.11 1.04
C ALA A 36 -4.15 1.60 0.46
N VAL A 37 -5.05 2.10 1.31
CA VAL A 37 -6.31 2.75 0.91
C VAL A 37 -6.00 4.03 0.16
N GLU A 38 -5.19 4.93 0.72
CA GLU A 38 -4.80 6.20 0.11
C GLU A 38 -4.18 6.00 -1.27
N GLU A 39 -3.25 5.05 -1.41
CA GLU A 39 -2.63 4.71 -2.70
C GLU A 39 -3.66 4.19 -3.71
N PHE A 40 -4.67 3.45 -3.25
CA PHE A 40 -5.76 2.98 -4.11
C PHE A 40 -6.72 4.12 -4.50
N GLU A 41 -7.14 4.96 -3.55
CA GLU A 41 -8.07 6.09 -3.77
C GLU A 41 -7.45 7.20 -4.62
N SER A 42 -6.15 7.45 -4.43
CA SER A 42 -5.37 8.41 -5.21
C SER A 42 -5.23 7.99 -6.67
N GLY A 43 -5.73 6.81 -7.07
CA GLY A 43 -5.50 6.25 -8.40
C GLY A 43 -4.03 5.85 -8.63
N LYS A 44 -3.24 5.83 -7.54
CA LYS A 44 -1.93 5.22 -7.37
C LYS A 44 -1.96 3.84 -8.01
N LEU A 45 -2.60 2.96 -7.25
CA LEU A 45 -2.92 1.57 -7.55
C LEU A 45 -4.18 1.48 -8.41
N THR A 46 -4.13 1.98 -9.64
CA THR A 46 -5.17 1.65 -10.62
C THR A 46 -5.12 0.15 -10.90
N ALA A 47 -6.22 -0.56 -10.61
CA ALA A 47 -6.41 -2.01 -10.79
C ALA A 47 -6.28 -2.51 -12.25
N GLY A 48 -5.79 -1.69 -13.19
CA GLY A 48 -5.56 -2.04 -14.58
C GLY A 48 -4.22 -1.57 -15.16
N ARG A 49 -3.32 -1.00 -14.34
CA ARG A 49 -1.96 -0.68 -14.79
C ARG A 49 -0.99 -1.15 -13.72
N GLU A 50 -0.25 -2.20 -14.01
CA GLU A 50 0.95 -2.57 -13.27
C GLU A 50 1.75 -1.29 -13.00
N GLN A 51 1.78 -0.84 -11.75
CA GLN A 51 2.65 0.24 -11.34
C GLN A 51 4.05 -0.36 -11.11
N PRO A 52 5.06 0.02 -11.89
CA PRO A 52 6.44 -0.19 -11.48
C PRO A 52 6.74 0.79 -10.34
N GLY A 53 7.20 0.28 -9.19
CA GLY A 53 7.87 1.12 -8.20
C GLY A 53 7.02 1.57 -7.02
N ALA A 54 6.23 0.68 -6.42
CA ALA A 54 5.83 0.87 -5.03
C ALA A 54 6.95 0.41 -4.07
N ASP A 55 8.14 0.97 -4.29
CA ASP A 55 9.30 0.97 -3.39
C ASP A 55 9.71 2.43 -3.18
N ALA A 56 8.88 3.18 -2.48
CA ALA A 56 9.21 4.51 -1.96
C ALA A 56 8.72 4.63 -0.50
N ALA A 57 8.99 3.61 0.30
CA ALA A 57 8.86 3.66 1.74
C ALA A 57 10.20 3.22 2.35
N GLY A 58 11.13 4.17 2.42
CA GLY A 58 12.39 4.02 3.13
C GLY A 58 13.60 4.44 2.31
N ASP A 59 13.75 5.73 2.02
CA ASP A 59 15.08 6.33 2.09
C ASP A 59 14.95 7.80 2.50
N GLY A 60 14.85 8.00 3.80
CA GLY A 60 15.31 9.24 4.41
C GLY A 60 16.83 9.12 4.54
N GLY A 61 17.56 9.65 3.57
CA GLY A 61 19.02 9.64 3.55
C GLY A 61 19.54 10.79 2.71
N ALA A 62 19.65 11.95 3.33
CA ALA A 62 20.29 13.12 2.75
C ALA A 62 21.77 12.85 2.37
N ASP A 63 22.25 13.66 1.42
CA ASP A 63 23.65 14.15 1.32
C ASP A 63 24.72 13.21 0.74
N ARG A 64 24.86 13.21 -0.60
CA ARG A 64 26.01 13.74 -1.39
C ARG A 64 26.22 13.03 -2.72
#